data_AF-A0A9P8DE10-F1
#
_entry.id   AF-A0A9P8DE10-F1
#
_cell.length_a   1.000
_cell.length_b   1.000
_cell.length_c   1.000
_cell.angle_alpha   90.00
_cell.angle_beta   90.00
_cell.angle_gamma   90.00
#
_symmetry.space_group_name_H-M   'P 1'
#
loop_
_entity.id
_entity.type
_entity.pdbx_description
1 polymer ?
#
loop_
_entity_poly.entity_id
_entity_poly.type
_entity_poly.pdbx_seq_one_letter_code
_entity_poly.pdbx_strand_id
1 'polypeptide(L)'
;MDGDWAEVTRIPFPPPGVHAMPTPVATMTFDNSQELLWTGNEYGRVTSFYGTELQRYTSFKAHASSDGPIRQILVNEKGIVSLGAKDMHMAIRRGLPIWHIRHDDMKDLRCMSFTSKGTAEIIAAGMQDTMLVIDLIKGDVVKQVPTVHQYTIMRRGRYICAATQTGSVNLLDPVTFAVIKSWNAHSALINDMDAQHDFIVTCGYSLRQGQNYMLDPFLNVFDIKKMSSMPPIPFPAGAAYVRMHPRMLTTSIVVSQSGQMHVVDLMNPNTSDVRLANVTSYLSMFEIAPSGEAIALTDADCSIHLWGSPTKLHFVDLPTPIEFATPEEPLPNIDWGPDTPLNMIGLPHYREALASAWPDIPCDVGAPPVKFDPQFLAGLKPTEFGMYGRNTRGLRRNQAENTRNVNKSGSSGLKAPKFLSEKARELATSNAAASDKKADELISSLTDMGLESKKSDVPVMYRTVEIKYSKFGVDDFDFGLVFSHDRNVQSLIRNSFYNNTRYSGLETHISNSYANSLLQIMHFTPVIRNLALQHAATSCVSEICLLCELGFLFDMLQKAEGSICQATNLLKTLSNHPQAGPLGLLEEDPHGSSLNVMLQGLTRFLLDKIVHDYRTINPSSTAMDQVG
;
A
#
# COMPACT_ATOMS: atom_id res chain seq x y z
N MET A 1 -40.37 -26.77 -24.32
CA MET A 1 -39.50 -27.87 -23.87
C MET A 1 -40.03 -29.17 -24.41
N ASP A 2 -39.14 -30.12 -24.69
CA ASP A 2 -39.50 -31.46 -25.15
C ASP A 2 -40.12 -32.28 -23.99
N GLY A 3 -40.92 -33.28 -24.34
CA GLY A 3 -41.66 -34.10 -23.37
C GLY A 3 -40.79 -34.89 -22.37
N ASP A 4 -39.51 -35.07 -22.70
CA ASP A 4 -38.57 -36.06 -22.16
C ASP A 4 -37.58 -35.51 -21.12
N TRP A 5 -37.81 -34.30 -20.62
CA TRP A 5 -36.94 -33.68 -19.62
C TRP A 5 -36.99 -34.42 -18.29
N ALA A 6 -35.81 -34.81 -17.78
CA ALA A 6 -35.63 -35.50 -16.52
C ALA A 6 -34.34 -35.03 -15.81
N GLU A 7 -34.18 -35.42 -14.54
CA GLU A 7 -32.93 -35.28 -13.81
C GLU A 7 -31.89 -36.25 -14.38
N VAL A 8 -30.82 -35.71 -14.96
CA VAL A 8 -29.75 -36.49 -15.61
C VAL A 8 -28.64 -36.82 -14.62
N THR A 9 -28.26 -35.87 -13.77
CA THR A 9 -27.17 -36.05 -12.81
C THR A 9 -27.41 -35.22 -11.56
N ARG A 10 -27.11 -35.82 -10.40
CA ARG A 10 -27.09 -35.18 -9.10
C ARG A 10 -25.75 -35.41 -8.44
N ILE A 11 -25.06 -34.33 -8.07
CA ILE A 11 -23.80 -34.42 -7.34
C ILE A 11 -23.86 -33.59 -6.05
N PRO A 12 -23.19 -34.03 -4.97
CA PRO A 12 -22.93 -33.16 -3.84
C PRO A 12 -21.89 -32.11 -4.24
N PHE A 13 -22.12 -30.86 -3.84
CA PHE A 13 -21.18 -29.77 -4.05
C PHE A 13 -19.93 -29.98 -3.18
N PRO A 14 -18.72 -29.96 -3.78
CA PRO A 14 -17.49 -30.23 -3.04
C PRO A 14 -17.27 -29.23 -1.90
N PRO A 15 -16.79 -29.69 -0.73
CA PRO A 15 -16.47 -28.77 0.36
C PRO A 15 -15.33 -27.81 -0.04
N PRO A 16 -15.27 -26.61 0.57
CA PRO A 16 -14.25 -25.58 0.26
C PRO A 16 -12.80 -26.06 0.45
N GLY A 17 -12.61 -27.04 1.31
CA GLY A 17 -11.33 -27.64 1.66
C GLY A 17 -11.53 -28.93 2.46
N VAL A 18 -10.43 -29.65 2.70
CA VAL A 18 -10.45 -31.00 3.32
C VAL A 18 -11.10 -31.03 4.70
N HIS A 19 -11.04 -29.93 5.46
CA HIS A 19 -11.62 -29.80 6.80
C HIS A 19 -12.75 -28.78 6.89
N ALA A 20 -13.21 -28.23 5.77
CA ALA A 20 -14.26 -27.23 5.76
C ALA A 20 -15.64 -27.91 5.67
N MET A 21 -16.62 -27.37 6.39
CA MET A 21 -18.00 -27.83 6.25
C MET A 21 -18.50 -27.54 4.83
N PRO A 22 -19.34 -28.42 4.25
CA PRO A 22 -20.05 -28.13 3.01
C PRO A 22 -20.89 -26.86 3.18
N THR A 23 -20.90 -26.03 2.14
CA THR A 23 -21.73 -24.83 2.07
C THR A 23 -22.56 -24.90 0.80
N PRO A 24 -23.76 -24.30 0.78
CA PRO A 24 -24.53 -24.21 -0.45
C PRO A 24 -23.77 -23.44 -1.54
N VAL A 25 -24.18 -23.63 -2.79
CA VAL A 25 -23.63 -22.90 -3.93
C VAL A 25 -24.07 -21.44 -3.83
N ALA A 26 -23.10 -20.52 -3.78
CA ALA A 26 -23.33 -19.09 -3.62
C ALA A 26 -23.62 -18.37 -4.95
N THR A 27 -23.10 -18.88 -6.06
CA THR A 27 -23.40 -18.41 -7.42
C THR A 27 -23.12 -19.54 -8.42
N MET A 28 -23.85 -19.55 -9.53
CA MET A 28 -23.68 -20.54 -10.60
C MET A 28 -23.85 -19.88 -11.97
N THR A 29 -23.14 -20.36 -12.99
CA THR A 29 -23.34 -19.95 -14.38
C THR A 29 -22.81 -21.03 -15.32
N PHE A 30 -23.47 -21.24 -16.45
CA PHE A 30 -22.91 -22.02 -17.55
C PHE A 30 -21.87 -21.21 -18.32
N ASP A 31 -20.91 -21.89 -18.92
CA ASP A 31 -19.96 -21.31 -19.86
C ASP A 31 -20.60 -21.15 -21.26
N ASN A 32 -20.11 -20.18 -22.02
CA ASN A 32 -20.63 -19.87 -23.36
C ASN A 32 -19.84 -20.57 -24.47
N SER A 33 -18.63 -21.09 -24.20
CA SER A 33 -17.75 -21.66 -25.23
C SER A 33 -17.34 -23.11 -24.98
N GLN A 34 -17.44 -23.59 -23.75
CA GLN A 34 -17.02 -24.94 -23.33
C GLN A 34 -18.16 -25.62 -22.57
N GLU A 35 -18.16 -26.96 -22.53
CA GLU A 35 -19.12 -27.76 -21.75
C GLU A 35 -18.81 -27.69 -20.24
N LEU A 36 -18.83 -26.48 -19.67
CA LEU A 36 -18.50 -26.21 -18.27
C LEU A 36 -19.67 -25.53 -17.54
N LEU A 37 -19.92 -26.01 -16.33
CA LEU A 37 -20.74 -25.34 -15.32
C LEU A 37 -19.81 -24.74 -14.26
N TRP A 38 -19.86 -23.43 -14.08
CA TRP A 38 -19.08 -22.71 -13.08
C TRP A 38 -19.90 -22.48 -11.82
N THR A 39 -19.28 -22.70 -10.68
CA THR A 39 -19.90 -22.55 -9.35
C THR A 39 -18.96 -21.78 -8.42
N GLY A 40 -19.55 -20.99 -7.54
CA GLY A 40 -18.85 -20.30 -6.46
C GLY A 40 -19.40 -20.71 -5.10
N ASN A 41 -18.54 -20.81 -4.09
CA ASN A 41 -18.93 -21.10 -2.72
C ASN A 41 -18.86 -19.88 -1.80
N GLU A 42 -19.17 -20.09 -0.52
CA GLU A 42 -19.18 -19.05 0.50
C GLU A 42 -17.79 -18.58 0.98
N TYR A 43 -16.73 -19.29 0.57
CA TYR A 43 -15.35 -19.05 1.02
C TYR A 43 -14.42 -18.52 -0.08
N GLY A 44 -14.98 -17.99 -1.17
CA GLY A 44 -14.21 -17.38 -2.26
C GLY A 44 -13.62 -18.38 -3.27
N ARG A 45 -14.10 -19.63 -3.31
CA ARG A 45 -13.58 -20.69 -4.18
C ARG A 45 -14.49 -20.92 -5.39
N VAL A 46 -13.90 -20.85 -6.57
CA VAL A 46 -14.55 -21.15 -7.84
C VAL A 46 -14.24 -22.60 -8.23
N THR A 47 -15.26 -23.35 -8.66
CA THR A 47 -15.12 -24.72 -9.15
C THR A 47 -15.88 -24.88 -10.46
N SER A 48 -15.27 -25.56 -11.44
CA SER A 48 -15.90 -25.90 -12.71
C SER A 48 -16.21 -27.40 -12.79
N PHE A 49 -17.34 -27.72 -13.38
CA PHE A 49 -17.78 -29.09 -13.66
C PHE A 49 -17.95 -29.29 -15.16
N TYR A 50 -17.45 -30.41 -15.67
CA TYR A 50 -17.42 -30.75 -17.08
C TYR A 50 -18.50 -31.76 -17.46
N GLY A 51 -19.21 -31.46 -18.54
CA GLY A 51 -20.14 -32.36 -19.21
C GLY A 51 -21.38 -32.71 -18.41
N THR A 52 -22.13 -33.68 -18.93
CA THR A 52 -23.43 -34.12 -18.40
C THR A 52 -23.32 -34.80 -17.03
N GLU A 53 -22.19 -35.45 -16.76
CA GLU A 53 -21.88 -36.11 -15.49
C GLU A 53 -21.37 -35.14 -14.41
N LEU A 54 -21.21 -33.85 -14.73
CA LEU A 54 -20.66 -32.82 -13.83
C LEU A 54 -19.32 -33.25 -13.18
N GLN A 55 -18.40 -33.80 -13.98
CA GLN A 55 -17.07 -34.19 -13.49
C GLN A 55 -16.26 -32.96 -13.10
N ARG A 56 -15.65 -32.93 -11.91
CA ARG A 56 -14.87 -31.77 -11.47
C ARG A 56 -13.67 -31.54 -12.41
N TYR A 57 -13.61 -30.37 -13.02
CA TYR A 57 -12.54 -29.98 -13.94
C TYR A 57 -11.45 -29.14 -13.25
N THR A 58 -11.76 -27.90 -12.88
CA THR A 58 -10.83 -27.01 -12.17
C THR A 58 -11.43 -26.50 -10.87
N SER A 59 -10.58 -26.17 -9.90
CA SER A 59 -11.03 -25.60 -8.64
C SER A 59 -9.93 -24.76 -8.02
N PHE A 60 -10.17 -23.47 -7.86
CA PHE A 60 -9.19 -22.50 -7.37
C PHE A 60 -9.82 -21.46 -6.45
N LYS A 61 -9.00 -20.81 -5.64
CA LYS A 61 -9.43 -19.76 -4.73
C LYS A 61 -9.29 -18.42 -5.44
N ALA A 62 -10.41 -17.80 -5.76
CA ALA A 62 -10.46 -16.49 -6.42
C ALA A 62 -10.36 -15.34 -5.41
N HIS A 63 -10.97 -15.52 -4.23
CA HIS A 63 -11.06 -14.49 -3.20
C HIS A 63 -10.61 -15.01 -1.84
N ALA A 64 -10.20 -14.11 -0.94
CA ALA A 64 -9.88 -14.48 0.42
C ALA A 64 -11.14 -14.99 1.15
N SER A 65 -11.01 -16.03 1.97
CA SER A 65 -12.15 -16.61 2.68
C SER A 65 -12.79 -15.66 3.70
N SER A 66 -12.04 -14.65 4.15
CA SER A 66 -12.53 -13.57 5.02
C SER A 66 -13.40 -12.54 4.29
N ASP A 67 -13.30 -12.45 2.96
CA ASP A 67 -14.10 -11.51 2.16
C ASP A 67 -15.47 -12.09 1.79
N GLY A 68 -15.70 -13.38 2.10
CA GLY A 68 -17.01 -14.03 2.04
C GLY A 68 -17.31 -14.73 0.71
N PRO A 69 -18.60 -14.85 0.35
CA PRO A 69 -19.04 -15.62 -0.81
C PRO A 69 -18.66 -14.97 -2.13
N ILE A 70 -18.53 -15.80 -3.17
CA ILE A 70 -18.53 -15.31 -4.54
C ILE A 70 -19.93 -14.84 -4.88
N ARG A 71 -20.05 -13.58 -5.29
CA ARG A 71 -21.33 -12.90 -5.54
C ARG A 71 -21.89 -13.19 -6.91
N GLN A 72 -21.04 -13.19 -7.93
CA GLN A 72 -21.42 -13.43 -9.32
C GLN A 72 -20.21 -13.91 -10.13
N ILE A 73 -20.48 -14.70 -11.18
CA ILE A 73 -19.48 -15.09 -12.18
C ILE A 73 -19.97 -14.60 -13.55
N LEU A 74 -19.09 -13.97 -14.33
CA LEU A 74 -19.31 -13.63 -15.73
C LEU A 74 -18.31 -14.39 -16.61
N VAL A 75 -18.78 -14.82 -17.77
CA VAL A 75 -18.01 -15.58 -18.74
C VAL A 75 -17.55 -14.65 -19.86
N ASN A 76 -16.25 -14.64 -20.12
CA ASN A 76 -15.59 -13.90 -21.19
C ASN A 76 -14.95 -14.90 -22.18
N GLU A 77 -14.56 -14.44 -23.37
CA GLU A 77 -13.83 -15.26 -24.34
C GLU A 77 -12.50 -15.76 -23.76
N LYS A 78 -11.74 -14.90 -23.07
CA LYS A 78 -10.44 -15.28 -22.47
C LYS A 78 -10.53 -16.17 -21.23
N GLY A 79 -11.68 -16.19 -20.55
CA GLY A 79 -11.80 -16.86 -19.26
C GLY A 79 -13.04 -16.43 -18.49
N ILE A 80 -12.98 -16.51 -17.18
CA ILE A 80 -14.08 -16.14 -16.28
C ILE A 80 -13.67 -15.00 -15.35
N VAL A 81 -14.65 -14.17 -15.00
CA VAL A 81 -14.52 -13.08 -14.03
C VAL A 81 -15.39 -13.44 -12.84
N SER A 82 -14.79 -13.55 -11.65
CA SER A 82 -15.50 -13.74 -10.39
C SER A 82 -15.52 -12.45 -9.58
N LEU A 83 -16.69 -12.15 -9.03
CA LEU A 83 -16.93 -10.99 -8.18
C LEU A 83 -16.96 -11.41 -6.71
N GLY A 84 -16.09 -10.83 -5.90
CA GLY A 84 -16.16 -10.86 -4.44
C GLY A 84 -16.83 -9.58 -3.91
N ALA A 85 -16.97 -9.47 -2.59
CA ALA A 85 -17.51 -8.25 -1.98
C ALA A 85 -16.55 -7.05 -2.09
N LYS A 86 -15.23 -7.29 -2.08
CA LYS A 86 -14.19 -6.23 -2.01
C LYS A 86 -13.15 -6.29 -3.13
N ASP A 87 -13.22 -7.31 -3.96
CA ASP A 87 -12.23 -7.58 -4.99
C ASP A 87 -12.85 -8.32 -6.17
N MET A 88 -12.10 -8.33 -7.26
CA MET A 88 -12.47 -8.96 -8.52
C MET A 88 -11.30 -9.78 -9.04
N HIS A 89 -11.60 -10.95 -9.57
CA HIS A 89 -10.59 -11.87 -10.05
C HIS A 89 -10.95 -12.37 -11.44
N MET A 90 -9.96 -12.42 -12.33
CA MET A 90 -10.12 -13.00 -13.65
C MET A 90 -9.11 -14.12 -13.84
N ALA A 91 -9.60 -15.27 -14.28
CA ALA A 91 -8.79 -16.45 -14.54
C ALA A 91 -9.16 -17.07 -15.89
N ILE A 92 -8.20 -17.73 -16.53
CA ILE A 92 -8.52 -18.58 -17.68
C ILE A 92 -9.35 -19.80 -17.22
N ARG A 93 -10.04 -20.47 -18.13
CA ARG A 93 -10.87 -21.66 -17.83
C ARG A 93 -10.08 -22.83 -17.20
N ARG A 94 -8.76 -22.86 -17.40
CA ARG A 94 -7.81 -23.81 -16.78
C ARG A 94 -7.44 -23.45 -15.33
N GLY A 95 -7.87 -22.30 -14.82
CA GLY A 95 -7.65 -21.84 -13.45
C GLY A 95 -6.43 -20.95 -13.22
N LEU A 96 -5.62 -20.64 -14.24
CA LEU A 96 -4.51 -19.69 -14.08
C LEU A 96 -5.05 -18.26 -13.96
N PRO A 97 -4.56 -17.46 -12.99
CA PRO A 97 -4.98 -16.08 -12.84
C PRO A 97 -4.44 -15.22 -13.98
N ILE A 98 -5.29 -14.37 -14.55
CA ILE A 98 -4.90 -13.30 -15.48
C ILE A 98 -4.57 -12.04 -14.67
N TRP A 99 -5.50 -11.61 -13.82
CA TRP A 99 -5.33 -10.48 -12.91
C TRP A 99 -6.25 -10.59 -11.69
N HIS A 100 -5.95 -9.80 -10.67
CA HIS A 100 -6.76 -9.67 -9.46
C HIS A 100 -6.76 -8.19 -9.04
N ILE A 101 -7.95 -7.60 -8.92
CA ILE A 101 -8.14 -6.18 -8.61
C ILE A 101 -8.72 -6.06 -7.21
N ARG A 102 -8.12 -5.19 -6.41
CA ARG A 102 -8.68 -4.71 -5.15
C ARG A 102 -8.57 -3.19 -5.15
N HIS A 103 -9.66 -2.51 -4.84
CA HIS A 103 -9.74 -1.05 -4.90
C HIS A 103 -10.46 -0.52 -3.66
N ASP A 104 -10.08 0.64 -3.15
CA ASP A 104 -10.59 1.17 -1.86
C ASP A 104 -12.11 1.41 -1.87
N ASP A 105 -12.65 1.79 -3.04
CA ASP A 105 -14.10 1.94 -3.24
C ASP A 105 -14.88 0.64 -3.40
N MET A 106 -14.22 -0.53 -3.44
CA MET A 106 -14.89 -1.84 -3.43
C MET A 106 -15.15 -2.27 -1.99
N LYS A 107 -16.35 -1.97 -1.47
CA LYS A 107 -16.73 -2.23 -0.08
C LYS A 107 -17.67 -3.42 0.07
N ASP A 108 -18.79 -3.41 -0.66
CA ASP A 108 -19.74 -4.52 -0.72
C ASP A 108 -20.37 -4.60 -2.11
N LEU A 109 -19.56 -5.04 -3.09
CA LEU A 109 -20.02 -5.39 -4.42
C LEU A 109 -20.96 -6.60 -4.36
N ARG A 110 -22.01 -6.58 -5.19
CA ARG A 110 -23.02 -7.66 -5.27
C ARG A 110 -23.25 -8.14 -6.69
N CYS A 111 -23.16 -7.25 -7.67
CA CYS A 111 -23.47 -7.57 -9.05
C CYS A 111 -22.54 -6.86 -10.03
N MET A 112 -22.47 -7.42 -11.23
CA MET A 112 -21.73 -6.87 -12.35
C MET A 112 -22.41 -7.20 -13.67
N SER A 113 -22.14 -6.39 -14.70
CA SER A 113 -22.66 -6.59 -16.04
C SER A 113 -21.71 -6.06 -17.11
N PHE A 114 -21.82 -6.60 -18.31
CA PHE A 114 -21.14 -6.05 -19.49
C PHE A 114 -21.73 -4.70 -19.88
N THR A 115 -20.91 -3.85 -20.50
CA THR A 115 -21.30 -2.50 -20.92
C THR A 115 -21.61 -2.43 -22.42
N SER A 116 -21.47 -1.26 -23.04
CA SER A 116 -21.59 -1.09 -24.49
C SER A 116 -20.41 -1.66 -25.27
N LYS A 117 -19.25 -1.90 -24.63
CA LYS A 117 -18.04 -2.43 -25.29
C LYS A 117 -17.96 -3.96 -25.31
N GLY A 118 -19.12 -4.63 -25.23
CA GLY A 118 -19.18 -6.09 -25.21
C GLY A 118 -18.42 -6.69 -24.02
N THR A 119 -17.60 -7.69 -24.28
CA THR A 119 -16.86 -8.46 -23.25
C THR A 119 -15.52 -7.84 -22.84
N ALA A 120 -15.20 -6.63 -23.32
CA ALA A 120 -13.96 -5.93 -22.97
C ALA A 120 -14.10 -5.07 -21.70
N GLU A 121 -15.31 -4.65 -21.35
CA GLU A 121 -15.55 -3.72 -20.23
C GLU A 121 -16.80 -4.11 -19.46
N ILE A 122 -16.68 -4.08 -18.13
CA ILE A 122 -17.77 -4.37 -17.21
C ILE A 122 -18.02 -3.20 -16.27
N ILE A 123 -19.22 -3.14 -15.74
CA ILE A 123 -19.57 -2.30 -14.60
C ILE A 123 -19.90 -3.18 -13.40
N ALA A 124 -19.31 -2.89 -12.25
CA ALA A 124 -19.55 -3.56 -10.99
C ALA A 124 -20.23 -2.59 -10.00
N ALA A 125 -21.20 -3.10 -9.25
CA ALA A 125 -21.98 -2.35 -8.28
C ALA A 125 -22.39 -3.25 -7.11
N GLY A 126 -22.95 -2.63 -6.07
CA GLY A 126 -23.41 -3.39 -4.90
C GLY A 126 -24.20 -2.54 -3.92
N MET A 127 -24.10 -2.92 -2.64
CA MET A 127 -24.66 -2.17 -1.52
C MET A 127 -23.72 -1.03 -1.11
N GLN A 128 -23.45 -0.15 -2.08
CA GLN A 128 -22.54 0.98 -1.95
C GLN A 128 -22.93 2.09 -2.94
N ASP A 129 -22.42 3.30 -2.69
CA ASP A 129 -22.81 4.52 -3.42
C ASP A 129 -21.93 4.78 -4.66
N THR A 130 -21.03 3.86 -5.00
CA THR A 130 -20.13 3.95 -6.15
C THR A 130 -20.20 2.69 -6.99
N MET A 131 -20.32 2.87 -8.31
CA MET A 131 -20.17 1.83 -9.31
C MET A 131 -18.79 1.98 -9.96
N LEU A 132 -18.15 0.86 -10.30
CA LEU A 132 -16.81 0.87 -10.88
C LEU A 132 -16.88 0.27 -12.29
N VAL A 133 -16.32 0.96 -13.26
CA VAL A 133 -16.15 0.49 -14.64
C VAL A 133 -14.73 -0.05 -14.78
N ILE A 134 -14.60 -1.28 -15.26
CA ILE A 134 -13.34 -2.03 -15.29
C ILE A 134 -13.08 -2.53 -16.70
N ASP A 135 -11.85 -2.29 -17.18
CA ASP A 135 -11.34 -2.84 -18.44
C ASP A 135 -10.79 -4.24 -18.18
N LEU A 136 -11.43 -5.25 -18.78
CA LEU A 136 -11.08 -6.65 -18.59
C LEU A 136 -9.78 -7.03 -19.32
N ILE A 137 -9.36 -6.27 -20.32
CA ILE A 137 -8.13 -6.54 -21.07
C ILE A 137 -6.92 -6.11 -20.25
N LYS A 138 -7.00 -4.92 -19.64
CA LYS A 138 -5.91 -4.37 -18.80
C LYS A 138 -5.95 -4.89 -17.37
N GLY A 139 -7.15 -5.17 -16.84
CA GLY A 139 -7.33 -5.52 -15.44
C GLY A 139 -7.25 -4.31 -14.52
N ASP A 140 -7.80 -3.17 -14.93
CA ASP A 140 -7.76 -1.91 -14.16
C ASP A 140 -9.13 -1.22 -14.10
N VAL A 141 -9.35 -0.45 -13.03
CA VAL A 141 -10.53 0.41 -12.88
C VAL A 141 -10.36 1.65 -13.75
N VAL A 142 -11.25 1.83 -14.73
CA VAL A 142 -11.21 2.94 -15.70
C VAL A 142 -11.97 4.15 -15.21
N LYS A 143 -13.15 3.94 -14.61
CA LYS A 143 -14.05 5.02 -14.22
C LYS A 143 -14.83 4.65 -12.97
N GLN A 144 -15.01 5.62 -12.07
CA GLN A 144 -15.92 5.53 -10.95
C GLN A 144 -17.18 6.35 -11.26
N VAL A 145 -18.35 5.76 -11.03
CA VAL A 145 -19.65 6.38 -11.30
C VAL A 145 -20.44 6.43 -9.99
N PRO A 146 -20.75 7.61 -9.44
CA PRO A 146 -21.57 7.71 -8.23
C PRO A 146 -23.00 7.24 -8.53
N THR A 147 -23.60 6.52 -7.59
CA THR A 147 -25.00 6.07 -7.66
C THR A 147 -25.71 6.41 -6.35
N VAL A 148 -26.98 6.82 -6.47
CA VAL A 148 -27.87 7.03 -5.31
C VAL A 148 -28.55 5.72 -4.90
N HIS A 149 -28.62 4.76 -5.82
CA HIS A 149 -29.29 3.48 -5.60
C HIS A 149 -28.27 2.38 -5.37
N GLN A 150 -28.57 1.50 -4.43
CA GLN A 150 -27.83 0.28 -4.17
C GLN A 150 -28.40 -0.86 -4.98
N TYR A 151 -27.53 -1.64 -5.62
CA TYR A 151 -27.91 -2.66 -6.59
C TYR A 151 -27.56 -4.06 -6.10
N THR A 152 -28.47 -5.02 -6.31
CA THR A 152 -28.31 -6.42 -5.91
C THR A 152 -28.07 -7.34 -7.09
N ILE A 153 -28.75 -7.12 -8.22
CA ILE A 153 -28.66 -7.95 -9.43
C ILE A 153 -28.53 -7.03 -10.64
N MET A 154 -27.62 -7.36 -11.55
CA MET A 154 -27.51 -6.71 -12.86
C MET A 154 -27.53 -7.72 -13.99
N ARG A 155 -28.37 -7.47 -15.00
CA ARG A 155 -28.44 -8.27 -16.23
C ARG A 155 -28.40 -7.37 -17.46
N ARG A 156 -27.72 -7.84 -18.49
CA ARG A 156 -27.55 -7.09 -19.75
C ARG A 156 -28.63 -7.54 -20.75
N GLY A 157 -29.59 -6.65 -21.01
CA GLY A 157 -30.49 -6.76 -22.17
C GLY A 157 -30.11 -5.74 -23.23
N ARG A 158 -31.08 -4.98 -23.75
CA ARG A 158 -30.81 -3.74 -24.53
C ARG A 158 -30.23 -2.61 -23.68
N TYR A 159 -30.62 -2.55 -22.42
CA TYR A 159 -30.06 -1.68 -21.38
C TYR A 159 -29.38 -2.54 -20.30
N ILE A 160 -28.68 -1.91 -19.37
CA ILE A 160 -28.24 -2.61 -18.15
C ILE A 160 -29.40 -2.52 -17.16
N CYS A 161 -30.04 -3.65 -16.90
CA CYS A 161 -31.16 -3.75 -15.98
C CYS A 161 -30.58 -4.02 -14.59
N ALA A 162 -30.76 -3.08 -13.67
CA ALA A 162 -30.16 -3.11 -12.34
C ALA A 162 -31.26 -3.11 -11.27
N ALA A 163 -31.41 -4.24 -10.57
CA ALA A 163 -32.37 -4.42 -9.49
C ALA A 163 -31.87 -3.75 -8.21
N THR A 164 -32.74 -2.98 -7.57
CA THR A 164 -32.45 -2.28 -6.31
C THR A 164 -32.92 -3.11 -5.11
N GLN A 165 -32.46 -2.72 -3.91
CA GLN A 165 -32.95 -3.30 -2.66
C GLN A 165 -34.42 -2.99 -2.37
N THR A 166 -35.02 -1.98 -3.01
CA THR A 166 -36.40 -1.54 -2.73
C THR A 166 -37.44 -2.20 -3.65
N GLY A 167 -37.07 -3.25 -4.39
CA GLY A 167 -37.98 -3.94 -5.29
C GLY A 167 -38.19 -3.27 -6.66
N SER A 168 -37.38 -2.26 -6.99
CA SER A 168 -37.42 -1.57 -8.28
C SER A 168 -36.28 -1.98 -9.20
N VAL A 169 -36.47 -1.89 -10.51
CA VAL A 169 -35.45 -2.12 -11.53
C VAL A 169 -35.16 -0.81 -12.24
N ASN A 170 -33.91 -0.37 -12.19
CA ASN A 170 -33.42 0.78 -12.94
C ASN A 170 -32.82 0.31 -14.26
N LEU A 171 -33.28 0.89 -15.37
CA LEU A 171 -32.71 0.70 -16.69
C LEU A 171 -31.63 1.76 -16.91
N LEU A 172 -30.38 1.32 -16.92
CA LEU A 172 -29.21 2.17 -17.13
C LEU A 172 -28.78 2.16 -18.60
N ASP A 173 -28.43 3.32 -19.13
CA ASP A 173 -27.77 3.42 -20.43
C ASP A 173 -26.39 2.73 -20.39
N PRO A 174 -26.09 1.74 -21.26
CA PRO A 174 -24.81 1.03 -21.24
C PRO A 174 -23.59 1.90 -21.59
N VAL A 175 -23.78 3.12 -22.12
CA VAL A 175 -22.70 4.06 -22.46
C VAL A 175 -22.48 5.09 -21.35
N THR A 176 -23.54 5.80 -20.93
CA THR A 176 -23.43 6.89 -19.95
C THR A 176 -23.63 6.45 -18.51
N PHE A 177 -24.23 5.28 -18.29
CA PHE A 177 -24.67 4.76 -16.99
C PHE A 177 -25.75 5.61 -16.29
N ALA A 178 -26.37 6.54 -17.01
CA ALA A 178 -27.50 7.30 -16.49
C ALA A 178 -28.76 6.43 -16.41
N VAL A 179 -29.58 6.67 -15.38
CA VAL A 179 -30.88 6.01 -15.23
C VAL A 179 -31.86 6.59 -16.26
N ILE A 180 -32.28 5.77 -17.22
CA ILE A 180 -33.27 6.17 -18.23
C ILE A 180 -34.68 6.04 -17.66
N LYS A 181 -34.94 4.92 -16.96
CA LYS A 181 -36.25 4.61 -16.40
C LYS A 181 -36.12 3.76 -15.15
N SER A 182 -36.97 4.05 -14.17
CA SER A 182 -37.17 3.21 -12.98
C SER A 182 -38.52 2.51 -13.08
N TRP A 183 -38.52 1.20 -12.90
CA TRP A 183 -39.71 0.35 -12.91
C TRP A 183 -39.90 -0.28 -11.52
N ASN A 184 -41.03 -0.01 -10.87
CA ASN A 184 -41.37 -0.63 -9.59
C ASN A 184 -42.00 -1.99 -9.86
N ALA A 185 -41.20 -3.06 -9.75
CA ALA A 185 -41.66 -4.42 -10.01
C ALA A 185 -42.34 -5.02 -8.78
N HIS A 186 -41.67 -5.01 -7.63
CA HIS A 186 -42.16 -5.61 -6.39
C HIS A 186 -42.23 -4.58 -5.27
N SER A 187 -43.05 -4.85 -4.25
CA SER A 187 -43.26 -3.91 -3.14
C SER A 187 -42.12 -3.90 -2.12
N ALA A 188 -41.33 -4.98 -2.04
CA ALA A 188 -40.29 -5.11 -1.05
C ALA A 188 -38.91 -5.40 -1.65
N LEU A 189 -38.70 -6.60 -2.19
CA LEU A 189 -37.39 -7.08 -2.66
C LEU A 189 -37.53 -7.83 -3.98
N ILE A 190 -36.49 -7.80 -4.81
CA ILE A 190 -36.36 -8.68 -5.97
C ILE A 190 -35.50 -9.88 -5.56
N ASN A 191 -36.03 -11.09 -5.74
CA ASN A 191 -35.31 -12.34 -5.46
C ASN A 191 -34.43 -12.73 -6.65
N ASP A 192 -35.00 -12.63 -7.87
CA ASP A 192 -34.30 -13.00 -9.09
C ASP A 192 -34.80 -12.15 -10.26
N MET A 193 -33.92 -11.95 -11.24
CA MET A 193 -34.20 -11.14 -12.43
C MET A 193 -33.42 -11.70 -13.60
N ASP A 194 -34.10 -11.76 -14.75
CA ASP A 194 -33.45 -11.98 -16.04
C ASP A 194 -33.91 -10.94 -17.06
N ALA A 195 -33.02 -10.62 -17.99
CA ALA A 195 -33.27 -9.67 -19.05
C ALA A 195 -32.65 -10.20 -20.34
N GLN A 196 -33.50 -10.62 -21.27
CA GLN A 196 -33.09 -11.06 -22.59
C GLN A 196 -33.96 -10.40 -23.65
N HIS A 197 -33.32 -10.02 -24.77
CA HIS A 197 -33.97 -9.41 -25.92
C HIS A 197 -34.76 -8.13 -25.54
N ASP A 198 -36.09 -8.18 -25.66
CA ASP A 198 -37.00 -7.07 -25.45
C ASP A 198 -37.79 -7.19 -24.13
N PHE A 199 -37.52 -8.19 -23.29
CA PHE A 199 -38.26 -8.42 -22.05
C PHE A 199 -37.35 -8.45 -20.81
N ILE A 200 -37.88 -7.93 -19.70
CA ILE A 200 -37.33 -8.12 -18.36
C ILE A 200 -38.36 -8.90 -17.57
N VAL A 201 -37.91 -9.94 -16.88
CA VAL A 201 -38.74 -10.78 -16.03
C VAL A 201 -38.17 -10.77 -14.61
N THR A 202 -39.04 -10.60 -13.61
CA THR A 202 -38.62 -10.50 -12.21
C THR A 202 -39.50 -11.34 -11.29
N CYS A 203 -38.83 -11.96 -10.32
CA CYS A 203 -39.41 -12.63 -9.16
C CYS A 203 -39.04 -11.85 -7.90
N GLY A 204 -39.95 -11.79 -6.93
CA GLY A 204 -39.72 -10.95 -5.75
C GLY A 204 -40.66 -11.24 -4.60
N TYR A 205 -40.50 -10.44 -3.55
CA TYR A 205 -41.25 -10.53 -2.32
C TYR A 205 -42.18 -9.33 -2.16
N SER A 206 -43.35 -9.61 -1.58
CA SER A 206 -44.22 -8.61 -1.00
C SER A 206 -44.30 -8.74 0.52
N LEU A 207 -44.61 -7.62 1.16
CA LEU A 207 -44.86 -7.56 2.60
C LEU A 207 -46.35 -7.77 2.85
N ARG A 208 -46.71 -8.86 3.56
CA ARG A 208 -48.08 -9.02 4.08
C ARG A 208 -48.28 -8.28 5.40
N GLN A 209 -49.54 -8.05 5.76
CA GLN A 209 -49.95 -7.51 7.07
C GLN A 209 -49.39 -8.42 8.19
N GLY A 210 -48.24 -8.05 8.75
CA GLY A 210 -47.46 -8.89 9.67
C GLY A 210 -45.93 -8.84 9.47
N GLN A 211 -45.42 -8.04 8.52
CA GLN A 211 -43.97 -7.86 8.23
C GLN A 211 -43.20 -9.12 7.80
N ASN A 212 -43.89 -10.22 7.50
CA ASN A 212 -43.27 -11.38 6.88
C ASN A 212 -43.16 -11.17 5.36
N TYR A 213 -41.95 -11.40 4.84
CA TYR A 213 -41.70 -11.46 3.40
C TYR A 213 -42.34 -12.74 2.84
N MET A 214 -43.13 -12.60 1.79
CA MET A 214 -43.72 -13.72 1.07
C MET A 214 -43.45 -13.55 -0.42
N LEU A 215 -43.08 -14.64 -1.10
CA LEU A 215 -42.90 -14.65 -2.55
C LEU A 215 -44.21 -14.27 -3.24
N ASP A 216 -44.10 -13.43 -4.26
CA ASP A 216 -45.25 -13.04 -5.05
C ASP A 216 -45.75 -14.22 -5.90
N PRO A 217 -47.08 -14.48 -5.93
CA PRO A 217 -47.66 -15.58 -6.70
C PRO A 217 -47.82 -15.20 -8.19
N PHE A 218 -46.92 -14.38 -8.72
CA PHE A 218 -46.93 -13.92 -10.10
C PHE A 218 -45.52 -13.54 -10.55
N LEU A 219 -45.29 -13.65 -11.86
CA LEU A 219 -44.11 -13.14 -12.54
C LEU A 219 -44.41 -11.77 -13.13
N ASN A 220 -43.57 -10.79 -12.80
CA ASN A 220 -43.66 -9.45 -13.39
C ASN A 220 -42.87 -9.40 -14.70
N VAL A 221 -43.47 -8.77 -15.71
CA VAL A 221 -42.91 -8.70 -17.07
C VAL A 221 -42.90 -7.26 -17.53
N PHE A 222 -41.77 -6.82 -18.07
CA PHE A 222 -41.59 -5.48 -18.60
C PHE A 222 -41.12 -5.53 -20.06
N ASP A 223 -41.83 -4.83 -20.94
CA ASP A 223 -41.48 -4.70 -22.35
C ASP A 223 -40.53 -3.50 -22.52
N ILE A 224 -39.27 -3.78 -22.87
CA ILE A 224 -38.20 -2.80 -23.10
C ILE A 224 -38.47 -1.99 -24.38
N LYS A 225 -39.12 -2.57 -25.38
CA LYS A 225 -39.40 -1.89 -26.66
C LYS A 225 -40.48 -0.83 -26.50
N LYS A 226 -41.54 -1.15 -25.75
CA LYS A 226 -42.61 -0.18 -25.43
C LYS A 226 -42.32 0.65 -24.19
N MET A 227 -41.28 0.29 -23.44
CA MET A 227 -40.94 0.87 -22.14
C MET A 227 -42.16 0.86 -21.21
N SER A 228 -42.90 -0.26 -21.13
CA SER A 228 -44.12 -0.37 -20.33
C SER A 228 -44.22 -1.74 -19.64
N SER A 229 -44.79 -1.75 -18.44
CA SER A 229 -45.09 -3.01 -17.74
C SER A 229 -46.20 -3.77 -18.47
N MET A 230 -46.04 -5.07 -18.61
CA MET A 230 -47.07 -5.98 -19.08
C MET A 230 -47.90 -6.52 -17.90
N PRO A 231 -49.09 -7.09 -18.16
CA PRO A 231 -49.85 -7.79 -17.12
C PRO A 231 -49.02 -8.92 -16.48
N PRO A 232 -48.98 -9.02 -15.14
CA PRO A 232 -48.25 -10.08 -14.46
C PRO A 232 -48.81 -11.47 -14.80
N ILE A 233 -47.93 -12.45 -14.94
CA ILE A 233 -48.29 -13.84 -15.25
C ILE A 233 -48.52 -14.58 -13.93
N PRO A 234 -49.69 -15.20 -13.71
CA PRO A 234 -49.99 -15.86 -12.44
C PRO A 234 -49.13 -17.13 -12.26
N PHE A 235 -48.54 -17.27 -11.08
CA PHE A 235 -47.77 -18.45 -10.67
C PHE A 235 -48.09 -18.79 -9.20
N PRO A 236 -49.15 -19.59 -8.96
CA PRO A 236 -49.70 -19.79 -7.60
C PRO A 236 -48.73 -20.39 -6.58
N ALA A 237 -47.70 -21.12 -7.03
CA ALA A 237 -46.71 -21.75 -6.15
C ALA A 237 -45.66 -20.78 -5.56
N GLY A 238 -45.70 -19.50 -5.95
CA GLY A 238 -44.73 -18.48 -5.53
C GLY A 238 -43.48 -18.49 -6.41
N ALA A 239 -43.32 -17.45 -7.22
CA ALA A 239 -42.25 -17.39 -8.21
C ALA A 239 -40.93 -17.00 -7.51
N ALA A 240 -39.99 -17.94 -7.43
CA ALA A 240 -38.72 -17.73 -6.73
C ALA A 240 -37.61 -17.33 -7.71
N TYR A 241 -37.42 -18.12 -8.76
CA TYR A 241 -36.36 -17.91 -9.75
C TYR A 241 -36.94 -17.86 -11.16
N VAL A 242 -36.27 -17.15 -12.06
CA VAL A 242 -36.72 -17.02 -13.45
C VAL A 242 -35.54 -16.87 -14.41
N ARG A 243 -35.58 -17.59 -15.53
CA ARG A 243 -34.68 -17.37 -16.67
C ARG A 243 -35.46 -17.37 -17.97
N MET A 244 -35.05 -16.52 -18.88
CA MET A 244 -35.52 -16.50 -20.26
C MET A 244 -34.83 -17.63 -21.05
N HIS A 245 -35.58 -18.29 -21.92
CA HIS A 245 -35.02 -19.35 -22.75
C HIS A 245 -34.16 -18.74 -23.86
N PRO A 246 -32.87 -19.13 -24.00
CA PRO A 246 -31.93 -18.45 -24.90
C PRO A 246 -32.33 -18.52 -26.37
N ARG A 247 -32.90 -19.66 -26.81
CA ARG A 247 -33.42 -19.84 -28.20
C ARG A 247 -34.86 -19.37 -28.42
N MET A 248 -35.69 -19.27 -27.38
CA MET A 248 -37.12 -18.97 -27.51
C MET A 248 -37.41 -17.60 -26.89
N LEU A 249 -37.50 -16.58 -27.74
CA LEU A 249 -37.46 -15.17 -27.34
C LEU A 249 -38.55 -14.71 -26.37
N THR A 250 -39.73 -15.33 -26.43
CA THR A 250 -40.89 -15.01 -25.57
C THR A 250 -41.12 -16.05 -24.48
N THR A 251 -40.29 -17.09 -24.37
CA THR A 251 -40.49 -18.15 -23.39
C THR A 251 -39.62 -17.91 -22.16
N SER A 252 -40.24 -17.99 -20.99
CA SER A 252 -39.58 -17.91 -19.70
C SER A 252 -39.80 -19.21 -18.93
N ILE A 253 -38.84 -19.56 -18.07
CA ILE A 253 -38.94 -20.70 -17.16
C ILE A 253 -38.95 -20.14 -15.76
N VAL A 254 -40.05 -20.36 -15.05
CA VAL A 254 -40.29 -19.88 -13.69
C VAL A 254 -40.22 -21.06 -12.74
N VAL A 255 -39.48 -20.91 -11.65
CA VAL A 255 -39.25 -21.98 -10.68
C VAL A 255 -39.65 -21.53 -9.28
N SER A 256 -40.40 -22.37 -8.57
CA SER A 256 -40.74 -22.20 -7.15
C SER A 256 -39.65 -22.74 -6.23
N GLN A 257 -39.65 -22.34 -4.95
CA GLN A 257 -38.73 -22.91 -3.95
C GLN A 257 -38.92 -24.41 -3.72
N SER A 258 -40.11 -24.96 -4.01
CA SER A 258 -40.45 -26.38 -3.86
C SER A 258 -40.13 -27.22 -5.10
N GLY A 259 -39.51 -26.65 -6.13
CA GLY A 259 -39.11 -27.40 -7.34
C GLY A 259 -40.17 -27.49 -8.43
N GLN A 260 -41.34 -26.87 -8.28
CA GLN A 260 -42.29 -26.74 -9.40
C GLN A 260 -41.76 -25.72 -10.41
N MET A 261 -41.63 -26.15 -11.67
CA MET A 261 -41.13 -25.37 -12.80
C MET A 261 -42.24 -25.20 -13.84
N HIS A 262 -42.50 -23.97 -14.28
CA HIS A 262 -43.43 -23.69 -15.38
C HIS A 262 -42.67 -23.06 -16.54
N VAL A 263 -42.83 -23.65 -17.72
CA VAL A 263 -42.35 -23.06 -18.98
C VAL A 263 -43.52 -22.27 -19.55
N VAL A 264 -43.42 -20.94 -19.52
CA VAL A 264 -44.51 -20.03 -19.88
C VAL A 264 -44.10 -19.13 -21.04
N ASP A 265 -44.98 -19.01 -22.03
CA ASP A 265 -44.87 -17.99 -23.07
C ASP A 265 -45.43 -16.65 -22.56
N LEU A 266 -44.60 -15.61 -22.58
CA LEU A 266 -44.93 -14.26 -22.13
C LEU A 266 -46.09 -13.63 -22.94
N MET A 267 -46.27 -14.06 -24.19
CA MET A 267 -47.33 -13.55 -25.05
C MET A 267 -48.64 -14.34 -24.91
N ASN A 268 -48.57 -15.59 -24.44
CA ASN A 268 -49.72 -16.45 -24.19
C ASN A 268 -49.57 -17.23 -22.87
N PRO A 269 -49.90 -16.60 -21.73
CA PRO A 269 -49.75 -17.21 -20.41
C PRO A 269 -50.56 -18.49 -20.18
N ASN A 270 -51.59 -18.74 -21.00
CA ASN A 270 -52.47 -19.90 -20.86
C ASN A 270 -51.80 -21.21 -21.30
N THR A 271 -50.74 -21.14 -22.09
CA THR A 271 -49.96 -22.30 -22.53
C THR A 271 -48.72 -22.42 -21.65
N SER A 272 -48.85 -23.12 -20.52
CA SER A 272 -47.75 -23.42 -19.60
C SER A 272 -47.51 -24.92 -19.52
N ASP A 273 -46.27 -25.38 -19.76
CA ASP A 273 -45.86 -26.75 -19.43
C ASP A 273 -45.33 -26.80 -18.00
N VAL A 274 -45.82 -27.75 -17.21
CA VAL A 274 -45.53 -27.85 -15.77
C VAL A 274 -44.68 -29.08 -15.52
N ARG A 275 -43.53 -28.87 -14.87
CA ARG A 275 -42.62 -29.93 -14.43
C ARG A 275 -42.36 -29.80 -12.94
N LEU A 276 -41.99 -30.91 -12.30
CA LEU A 276 -41.66 -30.95 -10.89
C LEU A 276 -40.30 -31.58 -10.71
N ALA A 277 -39.35 -30.81 -10.18
CA ALA A 277 -38.08 -31.32 -9.69
C ALA A 277 -38.26 -31.91 -8.29
N ASN A 278 -37.78 -33.13 -8.09
CA ASN A 278 -37.80 -33.78 -6.78
C ASN A 278 -36.64 -33.24 -5.93
N VAL A 279 -36.92 -32.19 -5.17
CA VAL A 279 -35.96 -31.58 -4.25
C VAL A 279 -36.25 -32.00 -2.81
N THR A 280 -35.20 -32.32 -2.05
CA THR A 280 -35.32 -32.72 -0.62
C THR A 280 -35.47 -31.51 0.30
N SER A 281 -34.91 -30.39 -0.11
CA SER A 281 -34.96 -29.09 0.56
C SER A 281 -35.40 -28.01 -0.42
N TYR A 282 -35.41 -26.75 0.02
CA TYR A 282 -35.76 -25.64 -0.87
C TYR A 282 -34.63 -25.33 -1.86
N LEU A 283 -35.01 -24.91 -3.06
CA LEU A 283 -34.08 -24.48 -4.09
C LEU A 283 -33.42 -23.14 -3.72
N SER A 284 -32.10 -23.08 -3.88
CA SER A 284 -31.26 -21.91 -3.63
C SER A 284 -30.90 -21.15 -4.92
N MET A 285 -30.82 -21.82 -6.07
CA MET A 285 -30.47 -21.19 -7.35
C MET A 285 -31.03 -21.96 -8.54
N PHE A 286 -31.15 -21.24 -9.66
CA PHE A 286 -31.56 -21.76 -10.96
C PHE A 286 -30.81 -21.04 -12.09
N GLU A 287 -30.23 -21.80 -13.01
CA GLU A 287 -29.64 -21.29 -14.24
C GLU A 287 -29.95 -22.20 -15.43
N ILE A 288 -29.99 -21.61 -16.63
CA ILE A 288 -30.19 -22.32 -17.90
C ILE A 288 -28.92 -22.25 -18.74
N ALA A 289 -28.59 -23.35 -19.41
CA ALA A 289 -27.46 -23.37 -20.32
C ALA A 289 -27.74 -22.56 -21.60
N PRO A 290 -26.71 -21.97 -22.24
CA PRO A 290 -26.88 -21.20 -23.49
C PRO A 290 -27.55 -21.98 -24.64
N SER A 291 -27.38 -23.30 -24.69
CA SER A 291 -28.10 -24.17 -25.64
C SER A 291 -29.62 -24.20 -25.42
N GLY A 292 -30.07 -23.94 -24.18
CA GLY A 292 -31.45 -24.13 -23.73
C GLY A 292 -31.84 -25.59 -23.47
N GLU A 293 -30.89 -26.53 -23.57
CA GLU A 293 -31.15 -27.97 -23.43
C GLU A 293 -30.76 -28.55 -22.06
N ALA A 294 -30.17 -27.72 -21.21
CA ALA A 294 -29.80 -28.09 -19.85
C ALA A 294 -30.18 -26.98 -18.85
N ILE A 295 -30.57 -27.40 -17.65
CA ILE A 295 -30.89 -26.55 -16.51
C ILE A 295 -30.12 -27.06 -15.31
N ALA A 296 -29.53 -26.15 -14.54
CA ALA A 296 -28.91 -26.48 -13.27
C ALA A 296 -29.73 -25.86 -12.12
N LEU A 297 -29.99 -26.70 -11.12
CA LEU A 297 -30.72 -26.37 -9.89
C LEU A 297 -29.83 -26.69 -8.70
N THR A 298 -29.84 -25.85 -7.67
CA THR A 298 -29.13 -26.13 -6.42
C THR A 298 -30.09 -26.09 -5.24
N ASP A 299 -29.87 -26.95 -4.26
CA ASP A 299 -30.67 -27.00 -3.04
C ASP A 299 -29.91 -26.43 -1.83
N ALA A 300 -30.58 -26.33 -0.68
CA ALA A 300 -29.94 -25.98 0.59
C ALA A 300 -29.13 -27.14 1.22
N ASP A 301 -29.31 -28.37 0.72
CA ASP A 301 -28.56 -29.56 1.15
C ASP A 301 -27.19 -29.69 0.43
N CYS A 302 -26.75 -28.61 -0.24
CA CYS A 302 -25.49 -28.52 -0.97
C CYS A 302 -25.39 -29.51 -2.15
N SER A 303 -26.50 -29.83 -2.82
CA SER A 303 -26.52 -30.63 -4.05
C SER A 303 -26.68 -29.75 -5.30
N ILE A 304 -26.09 -30.19 -6.40
CA ILE A 304 -26.32 -29.65 -7.75
C ILE A 304 -27.08 -30.71 -8.54
N HIS A 305 -28.23 -30.33 -9.08
CA HIS A 305 -29.08 -31.14 -9.92
C HIS A 305 -29.04 -30.61 -11.35
N LEU A 306 -28.70 -31.48 -12.30
CA LEU A 306 -28.71 -31.18 -13.72
C LEU A 306 -29.91 -31.83 -14.37
N TRP A 307 -30.72 -31.01 -15.03
CA TRP A 307 -31.96 -31.39 -15.73
C TRP A 307 -31.85 -31.12 -17.21
N GLY A 308 -32.45 -31.99 -18.03
CA GLY A 308 -32.52 -31.84 -19.48
C GLY A 308 -33.01 -33.11 -20.14
N SER A 309 -32.95 -33.18 -21.47
CA SER A 309 -33.22 -34.42 -22.21
C SER A 309 -32.02 -35.37 -22.08
N PRO A 310 -32.15 -36.58 -21.53
CA PRO A 310 -31.03 -37.50 -21.34
C PRO A 310 -30.24 -37.84 -22.62
N THR A 311 -30.86 -37.67 -23.80
CA THR A 311 -30.24 -38.01 -25.09
C THR A 311 -29.63 -36.82 -25.82
N LYS A 312 -30.08 -35.59 -25.51
CA LYS A 312 -29.67 -34.37 -26.22
C LYS A 312 -28.89 -33.40 -25.34
N LEU A 313 -28.77 -33.65 -24.04
CA LEU A 313 -28.19 -32.71 -23.09
C LEU A 313 -26.78 -32.26 -23.50
N HIS A 314 -26.62 -30.96 -23.74
CA HIS A 314 -25.36 -30.25 -23.94
C HIS A 314 -25.51 -28.82 -23.46
N PHE A 315 -24.42 -28.16 -23.06
CA PHE A 315 -24.46 -26.78 -22.55
C PHE A 315 -24.30 -25.74 -23.66
N VAL A 316 -23.48 -26.04 -24.67
CA VAL A 316 -23.10 -25.13 -25.76
C VAL A 316 -23.26 -25.84 -27.11
N ASP A 317 -23.84 -25.15 -28.10
CA ASP A 317 -24.14 -25.71 -29.43
C ASP A 317 -22.89 -26.19 -30.18
N LEU A 318 -21.80 -25.43 -30.07
CA LEU A 318 -20.51 -25.73 -30.68
C LEU A 318 -19.41 -25.69 -29.61
N PRO A 319 -19.19 -26.79 -28.89
CA PRO A 319 -18.25 -26.80 -27.78
C PRO A 319 -16.80 -26.77 -28.30
N THR A 320 -16.02 -25.83 -27.79
CA THR A 320 -14.57 -25.83 -28.02
C THR A 320 -13.92 -26.98 -27.24
N PRO A 321 -12.91 -27.67 -27.82
CA PRO A 321 -12.23 -28.75 -27.13
C PRO A 321 -11.64 -28.28 -25.79
N ILE A 322 -11.80 -29.12 -24.76
CA ILE A 322 -11.26 -28.86 -23.43
C ILE A 322 -9.91 -29.58 -23.30
N GLU A 323 -8.92 -28.87 -22.77
CA GLU A 323 -7.60 -29.43 -22.47
C GLU A 323 -7.62 -30.14 -21.11
N PHE A 324 -7.19 -31.39 -21.08
CA PHE A 324 -6.99 -32.14 -19.83
C PHE A 324 -5.51 -32.20 -19.47
N ALA A 325 -5.22 -32.48 -18.19
CA ALA A 325 -3.85 -32.71 -17.75
C ALA A 325 -3.26 -33.90 -18.51
N THR A 326 -2.04 -33.75 -19.02
CA THR A 326 -1.28 -34.87 -19.57
C THR A 326 -0.99 -35.87 -18.45
N PRO A 327 -1.22 -37.17 -18.65
CA PRO A 327 -0.85 -38.18 -17.68
C PRO A 327 0.64 -38.06 -17.35
N GLU A 328 1.00 -37.94 -16.07
CA GLU A 328 2.40 -37.96 -15.66
C GLU A 328 2.94 -39.38 -15.86
N GLU A 329 3.90 -39.53 -16.76
CA GLU A 329 4.67 -40.76 -16.85
C GLU A 329 5.51 -40.90 -15.57
N PRO A 330 5.54 -42.08 -14.92
CA PRO A 330 6.32 -42.27 -13.71
C PRO A 330 7.80 -42.03 -14.01
N LEU A 331 8.37 -41.01 -13.37
CA LEU A 331 9.78 -40.68 -13.52
C LEU A 331 10.65 -41.83 -13.00
N PRO A 332 11.78 -42.14 -13.67
CA PRO A 332 12.71 -43.14 -13.15
C PRO A 332 13.28 -42.67 -11.80
N ASN A 333 13.44 -43.61 -10.87
CA ASN A 333 14.08 -43.31 -9.58
C ASN A 333 15.58 -43.09 -9.81
N ILE A 334 16.07 -41.92 -9.42
CA ILE A 334 17.49 -41.54 -9.58
C ILE A 334 18.14 -41.57 -8.20
N ASP A 335 19.19 -42.39 -8.05
CA ASP A 335 20.00 -42.42 -6.84
C ASP A 335 21.00 -41.25 -6.85
N TRP A 336 20.98 -40.42 -5.81
CA TRP A 336 21.82 -39.24 -5.68
C TRP A 336 23.18 -39.63 -5.10
N GLY A 337 23.95 -40.37 -5.89
CA GLY A 337 25.31 -40.80 -5.58
C GLY A 337 26.39 -39.92 -6.22
N PRO A 338 27.67 -40.16 -5.88
CA PRO A 338 28.80 -39.53 -6.56
C PRO A 338 28.90 -39.89 -8.06
N ASP A 339 28.27 -40.99 -8.47
CA ASP A 339 28.19 -41.45 -9.86
C ASP A 339 27.09 -40.76 -10.68
N THR A 340 26.30 -39.88 -10.05
CA THR A 340 25.14 -39.21 -10.67
C THR A 340 25.35 -37.69 -10.75
N PRO A 341 26.19 -37.18 -11.68
CA PRO A 341 26.43 -35.75 -11.81
C PRO A 341 25.16 -35.00 -12.27
N LEU A 342 25.03 -33.74 -11.85
CA LEU A 342 23.85 -32.90 -12.13
C LEU A 342 23.58 -32.69 -13.64
N ASN A 343 24.60 -32.86 -14.48
CA ASN A 343 24.49 -32.71 -15.93
C ASN A 343 23.95 -33.98 -16.65
N MET A 344 23.69 -35.07 -15.92
CA MET A 344 23.14 -36.30 -16.50
C MET A 344 21.72 -36.10 -17.05
N ILE A 345 20.93 -35.23 -16.42
CA ILE A 345 19.61 -34.85 -16.90
C ILE A 345 19.77 -33.63 -17.81
N GLY A 346 19.68 -33.86 -19.11
CA GLY A 346 19.72 -32.79 -20.11
C GLY A 346 18.46 -31.93 -20.09
N LEU A 347 18.59 -30.67 -20.50
CA LEU A 347 17.45 -29.81 -20.79
C LEU A 347 16.89 -30.14 -22.18
N PRO A 348 15.56 -30.10 -22.37
CA PRO A 348 14.98 -30.09 -23.71
C PRO A 348 15.57 -28.97 -24.56
N HIS A 349 15.52 -29.12 -25.88
CA HIS A 349 16.01 -28.09 -26.79
C HIS A 349 15.27 -26.76 -26.56
N TYR A 350 15.98 -25.76 -26.04
CA TYR A 350 15.45 -24.41 -25.78
C TYR A 350 15.88 -23.42 -26.87
N ARG A 351 15.06 -22.40 -27.11
CA ARG A 351 15.36 -21.31 -28.05
C ARG A 351 15.46 -19.94 -27.37
N GLU A 352 14.91 -19.82 -26.17
CA GLU A 352 14.82 -18.58 -25.41
C GLU A 352 15.84 -18.56 -24.27
N ALA A 353 16.09 -17.38 -23.71
CA ALA A 353 16.97 -17.22 -22.56
C ALA A 353 16.39 -17.95 -21.34
N LEU A 354 17.23 -18.72 -20.65
CA LEU A 354 16.84 -19.47 -19.46
C LEU A 354 16.73 -18.54 -18.24
N ALA A 355 15.97 -18.97 -17.23
CA ALA A 355 15.84 -18.26 -15.96
C ALA A 355 17.18 -18.10 -15.19
N SER A 356 18.23 -18.81 -15.59
CA SER A 356 19.60 -18.69 -15.07
C SER A 356 20.37 -17.50 -15.64
N ALA A 357 19.80 -16.72 -16.56
CA ALA A 357 20.39 -15.49 -17.07
C ALA A 357 20.46 -14.44 -15.95
N TRP A 358 21.63 -14.31 -15.33
CA TRP A 358 21.85 -13.33 -14.27
C TRP A 358 22.18 -11.95 -14.87
N PRO A 359 21.58 -10.85 -14.39
CA PRO A 359 21.98 -9.51 -14.82
C PRO A 359 23.38 -9.16 -14.34
N ASP A 360 24.11 -8.33 -15.09
CA ASP A 360 25.43 -7.81 -14.71
C ASP A 360 25.31 -6.82 -13.54
N ILE A 361 25.16 -7.37 -12.33
CA ILE A 361 25.16 -6.61 -11.09
C ILE A 361 26.57 -6.68 -10.50
N PRO A 362 27.27 -5.54 -10.30
CA PRO A 362 28.53 -5.54 -9.57
C PRO A 362 28.26 -5.98 -8.14
N CYS A 363 28.74 -7.17 -7.80
CA CYS A 363 28.64 -7.73 -6.45
C CYS A 363 29.95 -7.51 -5.70
N ASP A 364 29.88 -6.94 -4.49
CA ASP A 364 31.05 -6.72 -3.64
C ASP A 364 31.59 -8.06 -3.11
N VAL A 365 32.65 -8.58 -3.73
CA VAL A 365 33.29 -9.86 -3.35
C VAL A 365 34.08 -9.69 -2.04
N GLY A 366 33.74 -10.48 -1.03
CA GLY A 366 34.50 -10.66 0.22
C GLY A 366 34.56 -9.44 1.15
N ALA A 367 34.09 -9.57 2.38
CA ALA A 367 34.44 -8.59 3.41
C ALA A 367 35.84 -8.95 3.93
N PRO A 368 36.79 -8.00 4.04
CA PRO A 368 38.08 -8.29 4.66
C PRO A 368 37.85 -8.78 6.10
N PRO A 369 38.70 -9.70 6.61
CA PRO A 369 38.56 -10.20 7.96
C PRO A 369 38.70 -9.06 8.97
N VAL A 370 38.00 -9.19 10.10
CA VAL A 370 38.07 -8.25 11.22
C VAL A 370 39.53 -8.16 11.70
N LYS A 371 40.08 -6.95 11.76
CA LYS A 371 41.40 -6.70 12.35
C LYS A 371 41.23 -6.52 13.86
N PHE A 372 41.92 -7.34 14.64
CA PHE A 372 41.97 -7.20 16.10
C PHE A 372 43.16 -6.33 16.50
N ASP A 373 42.96 -5.44 17.48
CA ASP A 373 44.04 -4.68 18.11
C ASP A 373 45.03 -5.67 18.78
N PRO A 374 46.34 -5.60 18.49
CA PRO A 374 47.36 -6.40 19.17
C PRO A 374 47.31 -6.31 20.71
N GLN A 375 46.94 -5.15 21.27
CA GLN A 375 46.82 -4.99 22.73
C GLN A 375 45.63 -5.77 23.30
N PHE A 376 44.53 -5.85 22.56
CA PHE A 376 43.37 -6.67 22.93
C PHE A 376 43.74 -8.16 22.92
N LEU A 377 44.42 -8.64 21.88
CA LEU A 377 44.86 -10.03 21.79
C LEU A 377 45.84 -10.41 22.92
N ALA A 378 46.73 -9.50 23.30
CA ALA A 378 47.65 -9.71 24.42
C ALA A 378 46.95 -9.82 25.78
N GLY A 379 45.74 -9.26 25.92
CA GLY A 379 44.94 -9.32 27.15
C GLY A 379 44.07 -10.58 27.28
N LEU A 380 44.00 -11.45 26.26
CA LEU A 380 43.21 -12.67 26.29
C LEU A 380 44.01 -13.85 26.83
N LYS A 381 43.36 -14.72 27.62
CA LYS A 381 43.96 -15.94 28.17
C LYS A 381 43.78 -17.10 27.19
N PRO A 382 44.85 -17.82 26.80
CA PRO A 382 44.75 -18.95 25.88
C PRO A 382 44.15 -20.20 26.57
N THR A 383 43.37 -20.98 25.81
CA THR A 383 42.78 -22.28 26.15
C THR A 383 42.83 -23.22 24.93
N GLU A 384 42.56 -24.51 25.09
CA GLU A 384 42.66 -25.52 24.00
C GLU A 384 41.81 -25.21 22.76
N PHE A 385 40.65 -24.56 22.92
CA PHE A 385 39.73 -24.25 21.80
C PHE A 385 39.72 -22.77 21.40
N GLY A 386 40.59 -21.93 21.98
CA GLY A 386 40.64 -20.50 21.65
C GLY A 386 41.15 -19.61 22.78
N MET A 387 40.94 -18.31 22.67
CA MET A 387 41.32 -17.32 23.69
C MET A 387 40.07 -16.74 24.36
N TYR A 388 40.08 -16.57 25.68
CA TYR A 388 38.98 -15.96 26.44
C TYR A 388 39.43 -14.73 27.22
N GLY A 389 38.58 -13.72 27.31
CA GLY A 389 38.87 -12.51 28.06
C GLY A 389 37.73 -11.49 27.95
N ARG A 390 37.92 -10.33 28.60
CA ARG A 390 36.90 -9.27 28.63
C ARG A 390 36.78 -8.63 27.26
N ASN A 391 35.57 -8.58 26.71
CA ASN A 391 35.31 -7.89 25.45
C ASN A 391 35.45 -6.36 25.64
N THR A 392 36.53 -5.78 25.13
CA THR A 392 36.79 -4.33 25.16
C THR A 392 36.37 -3.63 23.86
N ARG A 393 35.81 -4.36 22.88
CA ARG A 393 35.56 -3.87 21.52
C ARG A 393 34.35 -2.94 21.38
N GLY A 394 33.64 -2.62 22.47
CA GLY A 394 32.47 -1.74 22.47
C GLY A 394 31.24 -2.24 21.68
N LEU A 395 31.35 -3.37 20.98
CA LEU A 395 30.30 -4.00 20.19
C LEU A 395 29.44 -4.92 21.05
N ARG A 396 28.13 -4.93 20.78
CA ARG A 396 27.17 -5.84 21.42
C ARG A 396 27.36 -7.28 20.92
N ARG A 397 26.88 -8.24 21.69
CA ARG A 397 26.83 -9.65 21.28
C ARG A 397 26.04 -9.78 19.96
N ASN A 398 26.58 -10.55 19.00
CA ASN A 398 26.03 -10.79 17.66
C ASN A 398 25.93 -9.55 16.74
N GLN A 399 26.64 -8.47 17.05
CA GLN A 399 26.72 -7.30 16.18
C GLN A 399 27.78 -7.54 15.10
N ALA A 400 27.37 -7.63 13.83
CA ALA A 400 28.28 -7.73 12.71
C ALA A 400 28.96 -6.38 12.46
N GLU A 401 30.30 -6.39 12.40
CA GLU A 401 31.09 -5.19 12.11
C GLU A 401 31.20 -4.96 10.60
N ASN A 402 31.09 -3.71 10.18
CA ASN A 402 31.38 -3.34 8.80
C ASN A 402 32.89 -3.18 8.61
N THR A 403 33.57 -4.29 8.24
CA THR A 403 35.03 -4.33 8.04
C THR A 403 35.53 -3.54 6.83
N ARG A 404 34.61 -2.99 6.00
CA ARG A 404 34.93 -2.23 4.80
C ARG A 404 35.15 -0.73 5.06
N ASN A 405 34.62 -0.19 6.17
CA ASN A 405 34.67 1.25 6.48
C ASN A 405 35.82 1.69 7.41
N VAL A 406 36.68 0.78 7.86
CA VAL A 406 37.68 1.06 8.90
C VAL A 406 38.74 2.09 8.46
N ASN A 407 38.96 2.26 7.15
CA ASN A 407 39.91 3.24 6.62
C ASN A 407 39.30 4.62 6.31
N LYS A 408 37.97 4.82 6.37
CA LYS A 408 37.31 6.08 5.98
C LYS A 408 37.18 7.10 7.10
N SER A 409 37.44 6.70 8.35
CA SER A 409 37.35 7.55 9.54
C SER A 409 38.47 8.59 9.65
N GLY A 410 39.56 8.46 8.86
CA GLY A 410 40.74 9.31 8.96
C GLY A 410 40.91 10.37 7.86
N SER A 411 40.11 10.33 6.78
CA SER A 411 40.32 11.20 5.60
C SER A 411 39.07 11.92 5.09
N SER A 412 37.93 11.82 5.79
CA SER A 412 36.65 12.39 5.35
C SER A 412 36.35 13.80 5.91
N GLY A 413 37.31 14.42 6.60
CA GLY A 413 37.22 15.84 6.99
C GLY A 413 37.54 16.75 5.79
N LEU A 414 36.90 17.93 5.73
CA LEU A 414 37.32 18.99 4.81
C LEU A 414 38.82 19.27 4.99
N LYS A 415 39.57 19.39 3.89
CA LYS A 415 40.99 19.80 3.91
C LYS A 415 41.08 21.14 4.67
N ALA A 416 41.65 21.11 5.88
CA ALA A 416 41.68 22.29 6.75
C ALA A 416 42.37 23.47 6.04
N PRO A 417 41.81 24.69 6.11
CA PRO A 417 42.43 25.86 5.50
C PRO A 417 43.76 26.19 6.20
N LYS A 418 44.64 26.87 5.46
CA LYS A 418 45.91 27.38 5.98
C LYS A 418 45.66 28.43 7.06
N PHE A 419 46.53 28.49 8.06
CA PHE A 419 46.43 29.48 9.14
C PHE A 419 46.64 30.91 8.61
N LEU A 420 46.06 31.90 9.29
CA LEU A 420 46.18 33.32 8.96
C LEU A 420 47.65 33.76 8.99
N SER A 421 48.45 33.26 9.93
CA SER A 421 49.89 33.46 10.02
C SER A 421 50.66 32.88 8.83
N GLU A 422 50.23 31.73 8.28
CA GLU A 422 50.81 31.15 7.06
C GLU A 422 50.44 31.98 5.82
N LYS A 423 49.19 32.44 5.74
CA LYS A 423 48.68 33.30 4.65
C LYS A 423 49.38 34.67 4.64
N ALA A 424 49.61 35.27 5.82
CA ALA A 424 50.35 36.51 5.97
C ALA A 424 51.83 36.36 5.60
N ARG A 425 52.45 35.22 5.95
CA ARG A 425 53.83 34.91 5.56
C ARG A 425 53.97 34.70 4.06
N GLU A 426 53.02 33.99 3.43
CA GLU A 426 52.93 33.84 1.96
C GLU A 426 52.71 35.19 1.26
N LEU A 427 51.81 36.06 1.74
CA LEU A 427 51.62 37.42 1.23
C LEU A 427 52.89 38.29 1.30
N ALA A 428 53.69 38.12 2.35
CA ALA A 428 54.99 38.78 2.48
C ALA A 428 56.07 38.20 1.53
N THR A 429 55.89 36.97 1.05
CA THR A 429 56.82 36.30 0.11
C THR A 429 56.34 36.33 -1.35
N SER A 430 55.07 36.64 -1.61
CA SER A 430 54.42 36.53 -2.91
C SER A 430 54.52 37.78 -3.79
N ASN A 431 55.57 38.60 -3.65
CA ASN A 431 55.92 39.59 -4.67
C ASN A 431 56.78 39.02 -5.81
N ALA A 432 57.04 37.71 -5.83
CA ALA A 432 57.67 37.02 -6.95
C ALA A 432 57.06 35.62 -7.16
N ALA A 433 56.41 35.43 -8.32
CA ALA A 433 55.93 34.15 -8.88
C ALA A 433 54.64 33.52 -8.26
N ALA A 434 53.46 33.90 -8.79
CA ALA A 434 52.18 33.27 -8.42
C ALA A 434 51.15 33.18 -9.57
N SER A 435 51.50 32.58 -10.71
CA SER A 435 50.51 32.25 -11.75
C SER A 435 50.31 30.75 -12.02
N ASP A 436 51.28 29.87 -11.73
CA ASP A 436 51.17 28.46 -12.17
C ASP A 436 50.69 27.45 -11.10
N LYS A 437 50.71 27.78 -9.80
CA LYS A 437 50.36 26.80 -8.75
C LYS A 437 48.85 26.60 -8.51
N LYS A 438 47.99 27.44 -9.09
CA LYS A 438 46.52 27.36 -8.91
C LYS A 438 45.86 26.28 -9.78
N ALA A 439 46.49 25.90 -10.89
CA ALA A 439 45.93 24.92 -11.83
C ALA A 439 46.11 23.48 -11.35
N ASP A 440 47.24 23.14 -10.73
CA ASP A 440 47.54 21.78 -10.29
C ASP A 440 46.70 21.32 -9.07
N GLU A 441 46.34 22.22 -8.16
CA GLU A 441 45.46 21.86 -7.02
C GLU A 441 44.03 21.52 -7.46
N LEU A 442 43.50 22.20 -8.48
CA LEU A 442 42.16 21.93 -9.03
C LEU A 442 42.12 20.56 -9.73
N ILE A 443 43.18 20.19 -10.45
CA ILE A 443 43.27 18.92 -11.18
C ILE A 443 43.36 17.73 -10.20
N SER A 444 44.10 17.86 -9.08
CA SER A 444 44.17 16.81 -8.06
C SER A 444 42.85 16.55 -7.30
N SER A 445 41.99 17.57 -7.21
CA SER A 445 40.69 17.45 -6.53
C SER A 445 39.61 16.77 -7.40
N LEU A 446 39.78 16.81 -8.72
CA LEU A 446 38.86 16.22 -9.69
C LEU A 446 39.15 14.73 -9.91
N THR A 447 40.41 14.29 -9.78
CA THR A 447 40.78 12.87 -9.94
C THR A 447 40.35 12.00 -8.76
N ASP A 448 40.24 12.54 -7.55
CA ASP A 448 39.81 11.80 -6.36
C ASP A 448 38.28 11.60 -6.27
N MET A 449 37.49 12.37 -7.04
CA MET A 449 36.03 12.23 -7.14
C MET A 449 35.57 11.17 -8.16
N GLY A 450 36.48 10.67 -9.00
CA GLY A 450 36.14 9.79 -10.13
C GLY A 450 35.95 8.30 -9.80
N LEU A 451 36.27 7.85 -8.57
CA LEU A 451 36.34 6.41 -8.25
C LEU A 451 35.46 5.96 -7.08
N GLU A 452 34.57 6.81 -6.55
CA GLU A 452 33.72 6.45 -5.40
C GLU A 452 32.24 6.30 -5.78
N SER A 453 31.87 5.02 -5.92
CA SER A 453 30.56 4.39 -5.70
C SER A 453 29.36 5.29 -5.37
N LYS A 454 28.29 5.13 -6.19
CA LYS A 454 26.94 5.68 -6.04
C LYS A 454 26.26 5.34 -4.70
N LYS A 455 26.74 5.90 -3.59
CA LYS A 455 25.93 6.22 -2.40
C LYS A 455 25.80 7.73 -2.34
N SER A 456 24.66 8.24 -1.88
CA SER A 456 24.43 9.69 -1.78
C SER A 456 25.54 10.31 -0.95
N ASP A 457 26.53 10.90 -1.60
CA ASP A 457 27.64 11.54 -0.91
C ASP A 457 27.05 12.75 -0.18
N VAL A 458 27.23 12.78 1.14
CA VAL A 458 26.73 13.87 1.97
C VAL A 458 27.41 15.14 1.46
N PRO A 459 26.64 16.16 1.01
CA PRO A 459 27.24 17.36 0.45
C PRO A 459 28.27 17.93 1.41
N VAL A 460 29.39 18.43 0.86
CA VAL A 460 30.56 18.88 1.61
C VAL A 460 30.19 19.85 2.76
N MET A 461 29.14 20.66 2.60
CA MET A 461 28.62 21.59 3.62
C MET A 461 28.09 20.95 4.91
N TYR A 462 27.74 19.65 4.88
CA TYR A 462 27.25 18.89 6.03
C TYR A 462 28.33 18.00 6.66
N ARG A 463 29.57 18.08 6.18
CA ARG A 463 30.71 17.35 6.74
C ARG A 463 31.25 18.07 7.98
N THR A 464 31.90 17.33 8.87
CA THR A 464 32.50 17.88 10.09
C THR A 464 33.64 18.84 9.75
N VAL A 465 33.61 20.03 10.35
CA VAL A 465 34.69 21.01 10.28
C VAL A 465 35.57 20.84 11.52
N GLU A 466 36.81 20.40 11.32
CA GLU A 466 37.80 20.31 12.40
C GLU A 466 38.54 21.64 12.53
N ILE A 467 38.51 22.21 13.74
CA ILE A 467 39.30 23.39 14.07
C ILE A 467 40.71 22.94 14.45
N LYS A 468 41.72 23.45 13.76
CA LYS A 468 43.12 23.20 14.09
C LYS A 468 43.67 24.34 14.95
N TYR A 469 44.42 24.00 15.98
CA TYR A 469 45.04 24.98 16.89
C TYR A 469 46.47 25.30 16.44
N SER A 470 46.79 26.59 16.32
CA SER A 470 48.15 27.09 16.07
C SER A 470 48.88 27.36 17.39
N LYS A 471 50.21 27.59 17.32
CA LYS A 471 51.02 28.12 18.44
C LYS A 471 50.49 29.47 18.97
N PHE A 472 49.73 30.20 18.15
CA PHE A 472 49.07 31.47 18.49
C PHE A 472 47.61 31.32 18.96
N GLY A 473 47.10 30.09 19.13
CA GLY A 473 45.73 29.82 19.57
C GLY A 473 44.72 29.67 18.41
N VAL A 474 43.43 29.79 18.76
CA VAL A 474 42.27 29.67 17.84
C VAL A 474 42.14 30.89 16.92
N ASP A 475 42.61 32.05 17.38
CA ASP A 475 42.55 33.33 16.65
C ASP A 475 43.36 33.33 15.34
N ASP A 476 44.28 32.38 15.17
CA ASP A 476 45.10 32.21 13.97
C ASP A 476 44.40 31.34 12.90
N PHE A 477 43.28 30.70 13.22
CA PHE A 477 42.50 29.91 12.28
C PHE A 477 41.52 30.81 11.51
N ASP A 478 41.44 30.66 10.18
CA ASP A 478 40.67 31.54 9.28
C ASP A 478 39.15 31.25 9.38
N PHE A 479 38.53 31.66 10.49
CA PHE A 479 37.08 31.62 10.69
C PHE A 479 36.36 32.80 10.02
N GLY A 480 37.00 33.96 10.03
CA GLY A 480 36.51 35.21 9.42
C GLY A 480 36.75 36.45 10.29
N LEU A 481 37.24 37.52 9.65
CA LEU A 481 37.52 38.89 10.13
C LEU A 481 38.57 39.06 11.25
N VAL A 482 39.78 39.49 10.86
CA VAL A 482 40.71 40.21 11.74
C VAL A 482 40.52 41.71 11.50
N PHE A 483 40.01 42.44 12.49
CA PHE A 483 40.08 43.91 12.49
C PHE A 483 41.52 44.33 12.79
N SER A 484 42.25 44.81 11.79
CA SER A 484 43.43 45.63 12.06
C SER A 484 42.94 47.06 12.35
N HIS A 485 43.25 47.55 13.55
CA HIS A 485 43.09 48.97 13.88
C HIS A 485 44.20 49.76 13.17
N ASP A 486 44.03 50.01 11.87
CA ASP A 486 44.87 50.97 11.16
C ASP A 486 44.00 51.97 10.42
N ARG A 487 44.16 53.25 10.76
CA ARG A 487 43.16 54.31 10.54
C ARG A 487 43.10 54.84 9.11
N ASN A 488 43.80 54.24 8.13
CA ASN A 488 44.06 54.90 6.84
C ASN A 488 43.90 54.07 5.56
N VAL A 489 43.29 52.87 5.55
CA VAL A 489 42.97 52.18 4.29
C VAL A 489 41.60 51.50 4.34
N GLN A 490 40.59 52.17 3.76
CA GLN A 490 39.26 51.60 3.56
C GLN A 490 39.24 50.77 2.26
N SER A 491 39.83 49.57 2.29
CA SER A 491 39.55 48.53 1.29
C SER A 491 39.23 47.22 2.01
N LEU A 492 37.93 46.96 2.17
CA LEU A 492 37.38 45.79 2.84
C LEU A 492 37.61 44.54 1.96
N ILE A 493 38.70 43.79 2.16
CA ILE A 493 38.86 42.48 1.51
C ILE A 493 38.02 41.46 2.32
N ARG A 494 36.75 41.30 1.95
CA ARG A 494 35.91 40.16 2.38
C ARG A 494 36.37 38.91 1.66
N ASN A 495 37.26 38.13 2.27
CA ASN A 495 37.62 36.83 1.71
C ASN A 495 37.85 35.79 2.83
N SER A 496 36.75 35.40 3.48
CA SER A 496 36.73 34.40 4.55
C SER A 496 36.30 33.05 3.99
N PHE A 497 37.04 31.99 4.36
CA PHE A 497 36.89 30.68 3.75
C PHE A 497 35.55 29.99 4.12
N TYR A 498 35.07 30.18 5.35
CA TYR A 498 33.87 29.50 5.86
C TYR A 498 32.62 30.36 5.95
N ASN A 499 32.74 31.65 6.28
CA ASN A 499 31.58 32.53 6.48
C ASN A 499 31.83 33.91 5.86
N ASN A 500 31.05 34.24 4.81
CA ASN A 500 31.08 35.55 4.15
C ASN A 500 29.90 36.44 4.57
N THR A 501 29.12 36.02 5.56
CA THR A 501 27.97 36.75 6.09
C THR A 501 28.33 37.56 7.33
N ARG A 502 27.41 38.43 7.78
CA ARG A 502 27.55 39.21 9.02
C ARG A 502 27.13 38.43 10.28
N TYR A 503 26.73 37.16 10.14
CA TYR A 503 26.18 36.37 11.25
C TYR A 503 27.30 35.59 11.93
N SER A 504 27.38 35.67 13.25
CA SER A 504 28.42 35.01 14.04
C SER A 504 28.13 33.54 14.31
N GLY A 505 29.18 32.72 14.21
CA GLY A 505 29.15 31.29 14.51
C GLY A 505 29.48 30.98 15.98
N LEU A 506 29.26 29.74 16.40
CA LEU A 506 29.67 29.22 17.71
C LEU A 506 30.75 28.16 17.56
N GLU A 507 31.76 28.20 18.44
CA GLU A 507 32.80 27.17 18.51
C GLU A 507 32.28 25.82 19.03
N THR A 508 32.79 24.73 18.46
CA THR A 508 32.38 23.36 18.78
C THR A 508 33.33 22.64 19.75
N HIS A 509 34.55 23.15 19.97
CA HIS A 509 35.52 22.55 20.89
C HIS A 509 35.33 23.00 22.35
N ILE A 510 34.09 22.93 22.83
CA ILE A 510 33.70 23.22 24.21
C ILE A 510 32.79 22.09 24.72
N SER A 511 32.76 21.86 26.03
CA SER A 511 31.85 20.87 26.62
C SER A 511 30.40 21.27 26.42
N ASN A 512 29.52 20.30 26.18
CA ASN A 512 28.10 20.51 25.87
C ASN A 512 27.85 21.31 24.58
N SER A 513 28.78 21.26 23.62
CA SER A 513 28.66 21.97 22.33
C SER A 513 27.48 21.49 21.47
N TYR A 514 26.90 20.32 21.77
CA TYR A 514 25.64 19.87 21.15
C TYR A 514 24.51 20.91 21.25
N ALA A 515 24.53 21.75 22.30
CA ALA A 515 23.57 22.82 22.53
C ALA A 515 23.65 23.97 21.50
N ASN A 516 24.78 24.14 20.81
CA ASN A 516 25.02 25.28 19.93
C ASN A 516 23.95 25.46 18.85
N SER A 517 23.45 24.36 18.30
CA SER A 517 22.36 24.38 17.31
C SER A 517 21.07 25.01 17.86
N LEU A 518 20.71 24.66 19.10
CA LEU A 518 19.55 25.21 19.80
C LEU A 518 19.77 26.69 20.17
N LEU A 519 20.97 27.05 20.61
CA LEU A 519 21.32 28.43 20.95
C LEU A 519 21.22 29.36 19.74
N GLN A 520 21.67 28.91 18.56
CA GLN A 520 21.51 29.65 17.30
C GLN A 520 20.03 29.84 16.93
N ILE A 521 19.19 28.80 17.09
CA ILE A 521 17.73 28.90 16.86
C ILE A 521 17.09 29.90 17.82
N MET A 522 17.43 29.85 19.11
CA MET A 522 16.89 30.77 20.12
C MET A 522 17.34 32.21 19.87
N HIS A 523 18.59 32.43 19.46
CA HIS A 523 19.10 33.75 19.08
C HIS A 523 18.29 34.37 17.93
N PHE A 524 17.97 33.58 16.90
CA PHE A 524 17.16 34.04 15.77
C PHE A 524 15.65 34.04 16.03
N THR A 525 15.21 33.70 17.25
CA THR A 525 13.81 33.83 17.68
C THR A 525 13.62 35.17 18.39
N PRO A 526 13.00 36.19 17.77
CA PRO A 526 13.03 37.56 18.29
C PRO A 526 12.44 37.70 19.70
N VAL A 527 11.40 36.93 20.02
CA VAL A 527 10.75 36.95 21.34
C VAL A 527 11.72 36.50 22.43
N ILE A 528 12.36 35.34 22.25
CA ILE A 528 13.30 34.78 23.23
C ILE A 528 14.52 35.70 23.36
N ARG A 529 15.07 36.17 22.24
CA ARG A 529 16.22 37.07 22.23
C ARG A 529 15.94 38.37 22.97
N ASN A 530 14.83 39.06 22.65
CA ASN A 530 14.52 40.35 23.25
C ASN A 530 14.25 40.23 24.76
N LEU A 531 13.58 39.16 25.20
CA LEU A 531 13.36 38.88 26.62
C LEU A 531 14.68 38.62 27.37
N ALA A 532 15.58 37.84 26.78
CA ALA A 532 16.89 37.57 27.38
C ALA A 532 17.76 38.83 27.48
N LEU A 533 17.77 39.67 26.42
CA LEU A 533 18.49 40.96 26.42
C LEU A 533 17.90 41.93 27.45
N GLN A 534 16.57 42.03 27.53
CA GLN A 534 15.90 42.87 28.52
C GLN A 534 16.22 42.40 29.94
N HIS A 535 16.15 41.10 30.19
CA HIS A 535 16.45 40.53 31.51
C HIS A 535 17.92 40.79 31.91
N ALA A 536 18.87 40.60 31.00
CA ALA A 536 20.28 40.90 31.23
C ALA A 536 20.56 42.39 31.47
N ALA A 537 19.71 43.29 30.96
CA ALA A 537 19.77 44.73 31.21
C ALA A 537 19.11 45.17 32.54
N THR A 538 18.42 44.26 33.25
CA THR A 538 17.83 44.52 34.56
C THR A 538 18.71 44.01 35.70
N SER A 539 18.48 44.50 36.93
CA SER A 539 19.18 44.02 38.13
C SER A 539 18.68 42.63 38.53
N CYS A 540 19.17 41.59 37.87
CA CYS A 540 18.93 40.21 38.25
C CYS A 540 19.70 39.86 39.54
N VAL A 541 19.01 39.23 40.50
CA VAL A 541 19.56 38.89 41.83
C VAL A 541 20.01 37.43 41.92
N SER A 542 19.78 36.64 40.86
CA SER A 542 20.12 35.22 40.81
C SER A 542 21.57 35.02 40.36
N GLU A 543 22.38 34.34 41.18
CA GLU A 543 23.79 34.04 40.89
C GLU A 543 23.98 33.03 39.75
N ILE A 544 22.99 32.17 39.48
CA ILE A 544 23.02 31.12 38.44
C ILE A 544 21.82 31.33 37.50
N CYS A 545 21.77 32.49 36.84
CA CYS A 545 20.67 32.83 35.94
C CYS A 545 20.99 32.45 34.49
N LEU A 546 20.30 31.44 33.96
CA LEU A 546 20.49 31.00 32.57
C LEU A 546 19.94 32.04 31.58
N LEU A 547 18.90 32.78 31.96
CA LEU A 547 18.35 33.84 31.12
C LEU A 547 19.31 35.03 30.96
N CYS A 548 20.07 35.39 32.00
CA CYS A 548 21.12 36.42 31.91
C CYS A 548 22.24 35.97 30.97
N GLU A 549 22.72 34.73 31.14
CA GLU A 549 23.78 34.16 30.29
C GLU A 549 23.36 34.03 28.81
N LEU A 550 22.09 33.69 28.56
CA LEU A 550 21.51 33.75 27.21
C LEU A 550 21.51 35.18 26.66
N GLY A 551 21.17 36.18 27.48
CA GLY A 551 21.22 37.59 27.10
C GLY A 551 22.62 38.05 26.74
N PHE A 552 23.62 37.74 27.56
CA PHE A 552 25.03 38.05 27.28
C PHE A 552 25.53 37.36 26.01
N LEU A 553 25.18 36.08 25.81
CA LEU A 553 25.56 35.35 24.60
C LEU A 553 24.90 35.95 23.34
N PHE A 554 23.63 36.32 23.41
CA PHE A 554 22.92 36.90 22.27
C PHE A 554 23.40 38.31 21.94
N ASP A 555 23.74 39.11 22.94
CA ASP A 555 24.36 40.43 22.74
C ASP A 555 25.74 40.28 22.09
N MET A 556 26.55 39.31 22.55
CA MET A 556 27.84 38.98 21.97
C MET A 556 27.73 38.54 20.50
N LEU A 557 26.82 37.60 20.19
CA LEU A 557 26.57 37.13 18.82
C LEU A 557 26.09 38.26 17.88
N GLN A 558 25.36 39.25 18.40
CA GLN A 558 24.88 40.39 17.63
C GLN A 558 26.00 41.41 17.35
N LYS A 559 26.88 41.65 18.32
CA LYS A 559 28.00 42.62 18.23
C LYS A 559 29.24 42.08 17.52
N ALA A 560 29.37 40.76 17.41
CA ALA A 560 30.54 40.13 16.80
C ALA A 560 30.57 40.22 15.26
N GLU A 561 29.48 40.63 14.60
CA GLU A 561 29.41 40.96 13.16
C GLU A 561 30.13 39.98 12.20
N GLY A 562 30.04 38.66 12.47
CA GLY A 562 30.63 37.61 11.64
C GLY A 562 31.86 36.93 12.26
N SER A 563 32.42 37.49 13.33
CA SER A 563 33.45 36.81 14.15
C SER A 563 32.85 35.65 14.94
N ILE A 564 33.67 34.68 15.31
CA ILE A 564 33.24 33.49 16.07
C ILE A 564 33.05 33.84 17.55
N CYS A 565 32.07 33.21 18.20
CA CYS A 565 31.78 33.39 19.62
C CYS A 565 31.83 32.04 20.36
N GLN A 566 32.04 32.09 21.67
CA GLN A 566 32.02 30.92 22.54
C GLN A 566 30.85 30.99 23.51
N ALA A 567 30.07 29.91 23.62
CA ALA A 567 28.99 29.79 24.59
C ALA A 567 29.47 29.31 25.98
N THR A 568 30.78 29.36 26.24
CA THR A 568 31.43 28.75 27.41
C THR A 568 30.84 29.21 28.75
N ASN A 569 30.49 30.48 28.90
CA ASN A 569 29.91 30.99 30.14
C ASN A 569 28.52 30.38 30.41
N LEU A 570 27.63 30.44 29.41
CA LEU A 570 26.31 29.82 29.48
C LEU A 570 26.40 28.31 29.73
N LEU A 571 27.28 27.60 29.02
CA LEU A 571 27.41 26.14 29.16
C LEU A 571 28.03 25.74 30.51
N LYS A 572 28.93 26.55 31.08
CA LYS A 572 29.41 26.37 32.46
C LYS A 572 28.29 26.59 33.47
N THR A 573 27.49 27.64 33.31
CA THR A 573 26.33 27.92 34.16
C THR A 573 25.30 26.80 34.08
N LEU A 574 25.11 26.22 32.89
CA LEU A 574 24.27 25.03 32.68
C LEU A 574 24.82 23.82 33.43
N SER A 575 26.13 23.53 33.33
CA SER A 575 26.77 22.41 34.05
C SER A 575 26.67 22.57 35.57
N ASN A 576 26.77 23.80 36.08
CA ASN A 576 26.66 24.09 37.50
C ASN A 576 25.21 24.14 38.00
N HIS A 577 24.22 24.06 37.11
CA HIS A 577 22.82 24.12 37.50
C HIS A 577 22.37 22.78 38.11
N PRO A 578 21.79 22.76 39.33
CA PRO A 578 21.55 21.53 40.10
C PRO A 578 20.58 20.54 39.42
N GLN A 579 19.71 21.02 38.53
CA GLN A 579 18.78 20.18 37.78
C GLN A 579 19.36 19.59 36.48
N ALA A 580 20.51 20.09 35.99
CA ALA A 580 21.02 19.70 34.67
C ALA A 580 21.57 18.26 34.63
N GLY A 581 22.31 17.85 35.66
CA GLY A 581 22.83 16.48 35.80
C GLY A 581 21.72 15.42 35.92
N PRO A 582 20.78 15.53 36.89
CA PRO A 582 19.70 14.55 37.04
C PRO A 582 18.78 14.40 35.81
N LEU A 583 18.68 15.44 34.98
CA LEU A 583 17.92 15.41 33.73
C LEU A 583 18.72 14.83 32.54
N GLY A 584 19.98 14.44 32.76
CA GLY A 584 20.84 13.85 31.73
C GLY A 584 21.18 14.83 30.60
N LEU A 585 21.36 16.12 30.94
CA LEU A 585 21.65 17.19 29.96
C LEU A 585 23.15 17.43 29.74
N LEU A 586 24.03 16.67 30.38
CA LEU A 586 25.48 16.89 30.35
C LEU A 586 26.17 15.76 29.58
N GLU A 587 27.10 16.10 28.68
CA GLU A 587 27.84 15.12 27.86
C GLU A 587 28.79 14.23 28.68
N GLU A 588 29.21 14.68 29.87
CA GLU A 588 30.19 13.99 30.71
C GLU A 588 29.62 12.75 31.45
N ASP A 589 28.32 12.47 31.32
CA ASP A 589 27.71 11.29 31.95
C ASP A 589 28.00 9.98 31.18
N PRO A 590 28.66 8.97 31.80
CA PRO A 590 29.10 7.74 31.13
C PRO A 590 27.96 6.80 30.67
N HIS A 591 26.71 7.11 31.01
CA HIS A 591 25.50 6.44 30.54
C HIS A 591 24.63 7.33 29.63
N GLY A 592 25.24 8.34 29.01
CA GLY A 592 24.58 9.41 28.25
C GLY A 592 23.53 8.92 27.25
N SER A 593 22.40 9.63 27.25
CA SER A 593 21.35 9.47 26.24
C SER A 593 21.85 9.92 24.87
N SER A 594 21.19 9.50 23.78
CA SER A 594 21.55 9.98 22.44
C SER A 594 21.42 11.50 22.35
N LEU A 595 22.26 12.16 21.53
CA LEU A 595 22.27 13.62 21.34
C LEU A 595 20.87 14.19 21.04
N ASN A 596 20.05 13.46 20.29
CA ASN A 596 18.67 13.86 19.99
C ASN A 596 17.80 13.96 21.25
N VAL A 597 17.93 12.99 22.17
CA VAL A 597 17.18 12.99 23.43
C VAL A 597 17.68 14.09 24.35
N MET A 598 19.01 14.31 24.41
CA MET A 598 19.59 15.40 25.19
C MET A 598 19.14 16.76 24.67
N LEU A 599 19.13 16.99 23.35
CA LEU A 599 18.67 18.24 22.74
C LEU A 599 17.17 18.51 23.01
N GLN A 600 16.33 17.47 22.92
CA GLN A 600 14.92 17.58 23.27
C GLN A 600 14.70 17.86 24.77
N GLY A 601 15.50 17.24 25.64
CA GLY A 601 15.49 17.51 27.08
C GLY A 601 15.92 18.95 27.38
N LEU A 602 17.04 19.38 26.78
CA LEU A 602 17.59 20.72 26.94
C LEU A 602 16.61 21.79 26.46
N THR A 603 15.90 21.55 25.36
CA THR A 603 14.88 22.48 24.84
C THR A 603 13.77 22.71 25.86
N ARG A 604 13.21 21.63 26.43
CA ARG A 604 12.16 21.73 27.45
C ARG A 604 12.67 22.45 28.69
N PHE A 605 13.85 22.04 29.17
CA PHE A 605 14.48 22.62 30.35
C PHE A 605 14.74 24.12 30.19
N LEU A 606 15.33 24.56 29.07
CA LEU A 606 15.62 25.97 28.82
C LEU A 606 14.33 26.80 28.69
N LEU A 607 13.30 26.32 27.99
CA LEU A 607 12.05 27.06 27.87
C LEU A 607 11.35 27.26 29.22
N ASP A 608 11.30 26.21 30.05
CA ASP A 608 10.75 26.31 31.41
C ASP A 608 11.58 27.27 32.28
N LYS A 609 12.90 27.23 32.15
CA LYS A 609 13.80 28.12 32.90
C LYS A 609 13.73 29.58 32.46
N ILE A 610 13.61 29.86 31.17
CA ILE A 610 13.39 31.23 30.67
C ILE A 610 12.15 31.83 31.32
N VAL A 611 11.05 31.07 31.42
CA VAL A 611 9.82 31.54 32.07
C VAL A 611 10.02 31.75 33.58
N HIS A 612 10.73 30.84 34.24
CA HIS A 612 11.01 30.95 35.67
C HIS A 612 11.90 32.15 36.00
N ASP A 613 13.02 32.29 35.31
CA ASP A 613 14.00 33.37 35.52
C ASP A 613 13.42 34.74 35.14
N TYR A 614 12.53 34.81 34.15
CA TYR A 614 11.86 36.07 33.82
C TYR A 614 10.91 36.54 34.94
N ARG A 615 10.29 35.62 35.69
CA ARG A 615 9.41 35.97 36.82
C ARG A 615 10.16 36.47 38.05
N THR A 616 11.46 36.20 38.15
CA THR A 616 12.29 36.66 39.28
C THR A 616 12.82 38.08 39.08
N ILE A 617 12.47 38.74 37.97
CA ILE A 617 12.69 40.18 37.79
C ILE A 617 11.94 40.93 38.89
N ASN A 618 12.68 41.68 39.71
CA ASN A 618 12.10 42.59 40.69
C ASN A 618 11.16 43.58 39.98
N PRO A 619 9.96 43.89 40.51
CA PRO A 619 9.12 44.92 39.93
C PRO A 619 9.92 46.22 39.83
N SER A 620 9.81 46.87 38.66
CA SER A 620 10.51 48.08 38.26
C SER A 620 10.87 49.02 39.40
N SER A 621 12.15 49.41 39.44
CA SER A 621 12.68 50.51 40.26
C SER A 621 11.73 51.74 40.23
N THR A 622 11.16 52.08 41.39
CA THR A 622 10.41 53.33 41.62
C THR A 622 11.32 54.56 41.76
N ALA A 623 12.61 54.45 41.42
CA ALA A 623 13.55 55.56 41.55
C ALA A 623 13.22 56.77 40.65
N MET A 624 12.51 56.55 39.54
CA MET A 624 11.99 57.63 38.69
C MET A 624 10.67 58.25 39.19
N ASP A 625 9.91 57.57 40.06
CA ASP A 625 8.71 58.16 40.69
C ASP A 625 9.06 59.13 41.83
N GLN A 626 10.34 59.23 42.20
CA GLN A 626 10.83 60.17 43.23
C GLN A 626 11.65 61.33 42.68
N VAL A 627 11.89 61.41 41.37
CA VAL A 627 12.59 62.52 40.72
C VAL A 627 11.88 62.87 39.40
N GLY A 628 10.75 63.58 39.50
CA GLY A 628 10.02 64.10 38.33
C GLY A 628 8.58 64.47 38.64
#